data_AF-U6GLW2-F1
#
_entry.id   AF-U6GLW2-F1
#
_cell.length_a   1.000
_cell.length_b   1.000
_cell.length_c   1.000
_cell.angle_alpha   90.00
_cell.angle_beta   90.00
_cell.angle_gamma   90.00
#
_symmetry.space_group_name_H-M   'P 1'
#
loop_
_entity.id
_entity.type
_entity.pdbx_description
1 polymer ?
#
loop_
_entity_poly.entity_id
_entity_poly.type
_entity_poly.pdbx_seq_one_letter_code
_entity_poly.pdbx_strand_id
1 'polypeptide(L)'
;MSFFISRAAAAAVAGRRCCRYTRGNSSPLSFRSNGVAAASFSSVSAAQAAPSQSSQHLNLNITTNSEPYDVFIIGGGVAGTALLYELAAFTNLNKVGLAERRHGFGLVQSHPKNNSQTIHCGDIETNYTIEKAKIVKRQADMLRNFATKLAPAVRDK
;
A
#
# COMPACT_ATOMS: atom_id res chain seq x y z
N MET A 1 -14.38 -3.99 2.80
CA MET A 1 -13.03 -3.37 2.64
C MET A 1 -12.14 -3.49 3.88
N SER A 2 -12.68 -3.55 5.09
CA SER A 2 -11.90 -3.54 6.34
C SER A 2 -10.93 -4.72 6.54
N PHE A 3 -11.16 -5.87 5.90
CA PHE A 3 -10.34 -7.08 6.07
C PHE A 3 -8.92 -6.95 5.49
N PHE A 4 -8.76 -6.39 4.29
CA PHE A 4 -7.45 -6.25 3.64
C PHE A 4 -6.58 -5.18 4.29
N ILE A 5 -7.21 -4.06 4.69
CA ILE A 5 -6.51 -3.00 5.41
C ILE A 5 -6.10 -3.52 6.79
N SER A 6 -6.96 -4.27 7.52
CA SER A 6 -6.63 -4.71 8.88
C SER A 6 -5.43 -5.65 8.97
N ARG A 7 -5.19 -6.55 8.01
CA ARG A 7 -4.04 -7.48 8.09
C ARG A 7 -2.71 -6.84 7.66
N ALA A 8 -2.72 -5.98 6.65
CA ALA A 8 -1.55 -5.18 6.29
C ALA A 8 -1.31 -4.00 7.24
N ALA A 9 -2.34 -3.49 7.91
CA ALA A 9 -2.25 -2.46 8.94
C ALA A 9 -1.87 -3.03 10.32
N ALA A 10 -2.25 -4.28 10.65
CA ALA A 10 -1.80 -4.96 11.87
C ALA A 10 -0.28 -5.18 11.90
N ALA A 11 0.33 -5.23 10.71
CA ALA A 11 1.76 -5.21 10.48
C ALA A 11 2.39 -3.81 10.63
N ALA A 12 1.60 -2.77 10.36
CA ALA A 12 1.97 -1.38 10.47
C ALA A 12 1.48 -0.77 11.79
N VAL A 13 1.98 -1.33 12.89
CA VAL A 13 1.71 -0.81 14.23
C VAL A 13 2.36 0.58 14.40
N ALA A 14 1.55 1.51 14.91
CA ALA A 14 1.90 2.81 15.49
C ALA A 14 2.35 3.92 14.51
N GLY A 15 1.40 4.58 13.84
CA GLY A 15 1.58 5.95 13.29
C GLY A 15 2.73 6.14 12.30
N ARG A 16 3.15 5.07 11.63
CA ARG A 16 4.35 5.03 10.78
C ARG A 16 3.98 5.02 9.31
N ARG A 17 4.81 5.74 8.53
CA ARG A 17 4.65 5.98 7.10
C ARG A 17 5.24 4.89 6.20
N CYS A 18 5.98 3.94 6.75
CA CYS A 18 6.68 2.92 5.98
C CYS A 18 6.79 1.61 6.75
N CYS A 19 6.75 0.50 6.02
CA CYS A 19 6.92 -0.84 6.57
C CYS A 19 7.82 -1.70 5.67
N ARG A 20 8.49 -2.66 6.30
CA ARG A 20 9.38 -3.61 5.63
C ARG A 20 8.93 -5.03 5.93
N TYR A 21 8.81 -5.82 4.87
CA TYR A 21 8.72 -7.26 4.94
C TYR A 21 10.09 -7.88 4.70
N THR A 22 10.51 -8.76 5.62
CA THR A 22 11.67 -9.65 5.45
C THR A 22 11.26 -11.05 5.83
N ARG A 23 11.42 -12.00 4.90
CA ARG A 23 11.12 -13.41 5.16
C ARG A 23 12.19 -13.99 6.11
N GLY A 24 11.80 -14.42 7.30
CA GLY A 24 12.65 -15.17 8.24
C GLY A 24 12.51 -16.68 8.03
N ASN A 25 13.53 -17.46 8.40
CA ASN A 25 13.58 -18.90 8.12
C ASN A 25 12.51 -19.77 8.82
N SER A 26 11.69 -19.26 9.76
CA SER A 26 10.79 -20.14 10.53
C SER A 26 9.67 -19.43 11.33
N SER A 27 9.07 -18.34 10.86
CA SER A 27 8.00 -17.64 11.63
C SER A 27 6.94 -17.00 10.72
N PRO A 28 5.68 -16.83 11.19
CA PRO A 28 4.59 -16.25 10.38
C PRO A 28 4.93 -14.81 9.97
N LEU A 29 4.28 -14.31 8.91
CA LEU A 29 4.39 -12.96 8.35
C LEU A 29 4.73 -11.90 9.42
N SER A 30 6.01 -11.63 9.58
CA SER A 30 6.54 -10.70 10.58
C SER A 30 6.94 -9.42 9.86
N PHE A 31 6.15 -8.36 10.05
CA PHE A 31 6.49 -7.04 9.56
C PHE A 31 7.28 -6.30 10.62
N ARG A 32 8.46 -5.83 10.25
CA ARG A 32 9.29 -5.02 11.15
C ARG A 32 9.15 -3.55 10.78
N SER A 33 8.80 -2.74 11.76
CA SER A 33 8.98 -1.30 11.67
C SER A 33 10.45 -0.99 11.89
N ASN A 34 11.13 -0.39 10.91
CA ASN A 34 12.43 0.21 11.18
C ASN A 34 12.22 1.57 11.86
N GLY A 35 12.84 1.76 13.02
CA GLY A 35 13.11 3.09 13.54
C GLY A 35 14.15 3.74 12.64
N VAL A 36 13.69 4.54 11.68
CA VAL A 36 14.58 5.49 11.02
C VAL A 36 14.84 6.57 12.07
N ALA A 37 16.10 6.80 12.43
CA ALA A 37 16.48 7.88 13.32
C ALA A 37 15.75 9.15 12.89
N ALA A 38 15.03 9.77 13.83
CA ALA A 38 14.36 11.03 13.58
C ALA A 38 15.44 12.05 13.19
N ALA A 39 15.50 12.41 11.91
CA ALA A 39 16.20 13.62 11.52
C ALA A 39 15.43 14.78 12.16
N SER A 40 16.02 15.34 13.22
CA SER A 40 15.53 16.51 13.93
C SER A 40 15.42 17.68 12.94
N PHE A 41 14.20 18.03 12.54
CA PHE A 41 13.97 19.29 11.85
C PHE A 41 13.74 20.37 12.91
N SER A 42 14.77 21.18 13.15
CA SER A 42 14.67 22.37 13.98
C SER A 42 13.60 23.30 13.41
N SER A 43 12.71 23.76 14.27
CA SER A 43 11.65 24.73 13.93
C SER A 43 12.27 26.06 13.50
N VAL A 44 11.98 26.50 12.27
CA VAL A 44 12.24 27.88 11.84
C VAL A 44 10.90 28.61 11.81
N SER A 45 10.84 29.71 12.58
CA SER A 45 9.71 30.61 12.75
C SER A 45 9.31 31.30 11.44
N ALA A 46 8.06 31.78 11.41
CA ALA A 46 7.40 32.40 10.29
C ALA A 46 8.03 33.74 9.82
N ALA A 47 7.78 34.04 8.54
CA ALA A 47 7.84 35.33 7.84
C ALA A 47 9.21 35.85 7.37
N GLN A 48 9.60 35.49 6.14
CA GLN A 48 10.30 36.41 5.24
C GLN A 48 10.06 36.06 3.76
N ALA A 49 9.95 37.10 2.93
CA ALA A 49 9.69 37.07 1.50
C ALA A 49 10.75 36.28 0.71
N ALA A 50 10.31 35.65 -0.38
CA ALA A 50 11.12 34.75 -1.21
C ALA A 50 12.34 35.45 -1.84
N PRO A 51 13.58 34.99 -1.57
CA PRO A 51 14.71 35.29 -2.41
C PRO A 51 14.77 34.28 -3.56
N SER A 52 15.08 34.76 -4.76
CA SER A 52 15.41 33.96 -5.94
C SER A 52 16.61 33.06 -5.64
N GLN A 53 16.37 31.78 -5.35
CA GLN A 53 17.43 30.81 -5.09
C GLN A 53 17.80 30.06 -6.38
N SER A 54 19.05 30.25 -6.77
CA SER A 54 19.78 29.42 -7.72
C SER A 54 19.61 27.94 -7.38
N SER A 55 19.40 27.11 -8.40
CA SER A 55 19.24 25.66 -8.28
C SER A 55 20.51 25.02 -7.72
N GLN A 56 20.60 24.93 -6.40
CA GLN A 56 21.61 24.13 -5.71
C GLN A 56 21.27 22.66 -5.99
N HIS A 57 21.97 22.06 -6.93
CA HIS A 57 21.90 20.63 -7.20
C HIS A 57 22.48 19.89 -6.00
N LEU A 58 21.61 19.42 -5.10
CA LEU A 58 22.01 18.64 -3.93
C LEU A 58 22.56 17.30 -4.40
N ASN A 59 23.89 17.18 -4.50
CA ASN A 59 24.57 15.90 -4.66
C ASN A 59 24.45 15.12 -3.35
N LEU A 60 23.34 14.40 -3.20
CA LEU A 60 23.17 13.41 -2.14
C LEU A 60 24.09 12.24 -2.46
N ASN A 61 25.26 12.19 -1.82
CA ASN A 61 26.07 10.98 -1.73
C ASN A 61 25.35 10.00 -0.82
N ILE A 62 24.34 9.30 -1.36
CA ILE A 62 23.62 8.24 -0.66
C ILE A 62 24.54 7.02 -0.64
N THR A 63 25.32 6.88 0.43
CA THR A 63 26.00 5.63 0.76
C THR A 63 24.97 4.62 1.25
N THR A 64 24.30 3.92 0.32
CA THR A 64 23.42 2.80 0.68
C THR A 64 24.27 1.59 1.04
N ASN A 65 24.77 1.53 2.29
CA ASN A 65 25.22 0.27 2.92
C ASN A 65 24.06 -0.72 3.17
N SER A 66 22.91 -0.49 2.53
CA SER A 66 21.71 -1.30 2.64
C SER A 66 21.49 -2.05 1.35
N GLU A 67 21.43 -3.37 1.45
CA GLU A 67 20.99 -4.22 0.36
C GLU A 67 19.67 -3.74 -0.25
N PRO A 68 19.53 -3.74 -1.59
CA PRO A 68 18.34 -3.26 -2.27
C PRO A 68 17.10 -4.09 -1.91
N TYR A 69 15.93 -3.47 -2.03
CA TYR A 69 14.65 -4.16 -1.99
C TYR A 69 14.41 -4.88 -3.32
N ASP A 70 13.75 -6.04 -3.27
CA ASP A 70 13.31 -6.74 -4.47
C ASP A 70 12.14 -5.98 -5.12
N VAL A 71 11.22 -5.48 -4.29
CA VAL A 71 10.08 -4.66 -4.69
C VAL A 71 9.85 -3.54 -3.68
N PHE A 72 9.59 -2.32 -4.17
CA PHE A 72 9.25 -1.17 -3.33
C PHE A 72 7.92 -0.55 -3.77
N ILE A 73 6.92 -0.59 -2.89
CA ILE A 73 5.54 -0.15 -3.16
C ILE A 73 5.36 1.29 -2.67
N ILE A 74 4.82 2.14 -3.54
CA ILE A 74 4.49 3.54 -3.21
C ILE A 74 2.97 3.68 -3.11
N GLY A 75 2.50 4.11 -1.95
CA GLY A 75 1.09 4.25 -1.62
C GLY A 75 0.58 3.07 -0.81
N GLY A 76 0.16 3.35 0.42
CA GLY A 76 -0.37 2.38 1.37
C GLY A 76 -1.88 2.51 1.59
N GLY A 77 -2.60 2.78 0.50
CA GLY A 77 -4.05 2.54 0.41
C GLY A 77 -4.35 1.07 0.13
N VAL A 78 -5.63 0.75 -0.07
CA VAL A 78 -6.13 -0.63 -0.27
C VAL A 78 -5.33 -1.41 -1.33
N ALA A 79 -5.01 -0.79 -2.47
CA ALA A 79 -4.25 -1.43 -3.55
C ALA A 79 -2.81 -1.77 -3.14
N GLY A 80 -2.06 -0.83 -2.57
CA GLY A 80 -0.67 -1.07 -2.19
C GLY A 80 -0.53 -2.06 -1.03
N THR A 81 -1.45 -1.99 -0.06
CA THR A 81 -1.49 -2.97 1.04
C THR A 81 -1.90 -4.36 0.57
N ALA A 82 -2.79 -4.47 -0.41
CA ALA A 82 -3.15 -5.75 -1.02
C ALA A 82 -1.98 -6.34 -1.78
N LEU A 83 -1.27 -5.52 -2.58
CA LEU A 83 -0.06 -5.94 -3.29
C LEU A 83 1.03 -6.41 -2.32
N LEU A 84 1.25 -5.70 -1.21
CA LEU A 84 2.20 -6.12 -0.18
C LEU A 84 1.85 -7.50 0.37
N TYR A 85 0.57 -7.75 0.68
CA TYR A 85 0.11 -9.06 1.14
C TYR A 85 0.31 -10.14 0.08
N GLU A 86 -0.06 -9.87 -1.17
CA GLU A 86 0.09 -10.84 -2.27
C GLU A 86 1.55 -11.24 -2.48
N LEU A 87 2.45 -10.26 -2.54
CA LEU A 87 3.89 -10.51 -2.69
C LEU A 87 4.43 -11.28 -1.48
N ALA A 88 4.04 -10.91 -0.26
CA ALA A 88 4.55 -11.58 0.94
C ALA A 88 4.01 -13.01 1.11
N ALA A 89 2.77 -13.28 0.71
CA ALA A 89 2.10 -14.56 0.93
C ALA A 89 2.29 -15.56 -0.21
N PHE A 90 2.35 -15.10 -1.47
CA PHE A 90 2.27 -15.97 -2.64
C PHE A 90 3.52 -15.94 -3.52
N THR A 91 4.59 -15.26 -3.10
CA THR A 91 5.86 -15.24 -3.84
C THR A 91 7.03 -15.66 -2.96
N ASN A 92 8.21 -15.81 -3.57
CA ASN A 92 9.48 -16.06 -2.92
C ASN A 92 10.33 -14.78 -2.73
N LEU A 93 9.75 -13.59 -2.90
CA LEU A 93 10.45 -12.32 -2.66
C LEU A 93 10.80 -12.16 -1.17
N ASN A 94 12.00 -11.64 -0.91
CA ASN A 94 12.57 -11.60 0.43
C ASN A 94 12.55 -10.22 1.06
N LYS A 95 12.70 -9.16 0.26
CA LYS A 95 12.79 -7.77 0.72
C LYS A 95 11.75 -6.94 -0.01
N VAL A 96 10.57 -6.81 0.58
CA VAL A 96 9.50 -5.94 0.06
C VAL A 96 9.33 -4.73 0.98
N GLY A 97 9.43 -3.54 0.41
CA GLY A 97 9.19 -2.28 1.10
C GLY A 97 7.86 -1.66 0.70
N LEU A 98 7.22 -0.93 1.61
CA LEU A 98 6.06 -0.12 1.30
C LEU A 98 6.14 1.24 2.02
N ALA A 99 5.86 2.32 1.29
CA ALA A 99 5.84 3.68 1.81
C ALA A 99 4.52 4.39 1.50
N GLU A 100 3.98 5.10 2.48
CA GLU A 100 2.77 5.91 2.41
C GLU A 100 3.12 7.37 2.75
N ARG A 101 2.57 8.30 1.97
CA ARG A 101 2.80 9.74 2.17
C ARG A 101 2.19 10.23 3.49
N ARG A 102 1.01 9.72 3.83
CA ARG A 102 0.26 10.08 5.05
C ARG A 102 0.83 9.36 6.26
N HIS A 103 0.51 9.88 7.45
CA HIS A 103 1.01 9.38 8.75
C HIS A 103 0.51 7.96 9.11
N GLY A 104 -0.32 7.36 8.27
CA GLY A 104 -0.84 6.02 8.45
C GLY A 104 -1.46 5.49 7.16
N PHE A 105 -1.76 4.20 7.18
CA PHE A 105 -2.26 3.46 6.03
C PHE A 105 -3.75 3.66 5.82
N GLY A 106 -4.17 3.73 4.56
CA GLY A 106 -5.58 3.80 4.19
C GLY A 106 -6.35 5.02 4.73
N LEU A 107 -5.70 6.13 5.08
CA LEU A 107 -6.37 7.28 5.72
C LEU A 107 -7.20 8.17 4.78
N VAL A 108 -7.07 7.99 3.45
CA VAL A 108 -7.80 8.79 2.45
C VAL A 108 -8.98 7.98 1.89
N GLN A 109 -8.93 7.57 0.62
CA GLN A 109 -10.06 6.89 -0.04
C GLN A 109 -10.34 5.48 0.48
N SER A 110 -9.34 4.86 1.12
CA SER A 110 -9.50 3.55 1.74
C SER A 110 -10.05 3.63 3.16
N HIS A 111 -10.23 4.84 3.71
CA HIS A 111 -10.71 5.02 5.07
C HIS A 111 -12.21 4.66 5.12
N PRO A 112 -12.68 3.92 6.15
CA PRO A 112 -14.06 3.45 6.19
C PRO A 112 -15.12 4.56 6.08
N LYS A 113 -14.80 5.76 6.56
CA LYS A 113 -15.69 6.92 6.55
C LYS A 113 -15.61 7.78 5.28
N ASN A 114 -14.70 7.47 4.36
CA ASN A 114 -14.38 8.32 3.21
C ASN A 114 -14.73 7.66 1.87
N ASN A 115 -15.42 6.53 1.89
CA ASN A 115 -15.99 5.92 0.69
C ASN A 115 -17.39 5.35 1.00
N SER A 116 -18.15 5.04 -0.05
CA SER A 116 -19.53 4.58 0.05
C SER A 116 -19.71 3.23 0.76
N GLN A 117 -18.61 2.51 1.04
CA GLN A 117 -18.61 1.13 1.53
C GLN A 117 -19.38 0.16 0.63
N THR A 118 -19.57 0.52 -0.64
CA THR A 118 -20.25 -0.31 -1.63
C THR A 118 -19.23 -1.00 -2.53
N ILE A 119 -19.41 -2.30 -2.75
CA ILE A 119 -18.73 -3.05 -3.81
C ILE A 119 -19.79 -3.29 -4.89
N HIS A 120 -19.66 -2.62 -6.04
CA HIS A 120 -20.55 -2.80 -7.20
C HIS A 120 -19.75 -3.34 -8.39
N CYS A 121 -20.43 -3.94 -9.37
CA CYS A 121 -19.78 -4.62 -10.49
C CYS A 121 -19.64 -3.73 -11.73
N GLY A 122 -19.87 -2.42 -11.60
CA GLY A 122 -20.02 -1.53 -12.75
C GLY A 122 -21.43 -1.49 -13.33
N ASP A 123 -22.41 -2.11 -12.67
CA ASP A 123 -23.77 -2.35 -13.12
C ASP A 123 -24.73 -1.17 -12.87
N ILE A 124 -24.32 -0.20 -12.05
CA ILE A 124 -25.11 1.01 -11.75
C ILE A 124 -24.63 2.23 -12.54
N GLU A 125 -23.53 2.10 -13.29
CA GLU A 125 -22.89 3.16 -14.06
C GLU A 125 -23.60 3.38 -15.39
N THR A 126 -24.60 4.27 -15.38
CA THR A 126 -25.41 4.62 -16.56
C THR A 126 -24.65 5.37 -17.65
N ASN A 127 -23.47 5.92 -17.33
CA ASN A 127 -22.66 6.72 -18.23
C ASN A 127 -21.58 5.94 -18.98
N TYR A 128 -21.60 4.60 -18.94
CA TYR A 128 -20.63 3.77 -19.66
C TYR A 128 -21.09 3.45 -21.08
N THR A 129 -20.15 3.47 -22.02
CA THR A 129 -20.37 2.85 -23.33
C THR A 129 -20.45 1.33 -23.17
N ILE A 130 -21.05 0.64 -24.15
CA ILE A 130 -21.19 -0.82 -24.13
C ILE A 130 -19.81 -1.49 -24.02
N GLU A 131 -18.81 -0.96 -24.71
CA GLU A 131 -17.43 -1.46 -24.71
C GLU A 131 -16.81 -1.33 -23.32
N LYS A 132 -16.99 -0.18 -22.67
CA LYS A 132 -16.50 0.05 -21.31
C LYS A 132 -17.20 -0.86 -20.31
N ALA A 133 -18.52 -1.01 -20.42
CA ALA A 133 -19.30 -1.89 -19.56
C ALA A 133 -18.83 -3.36 -19.66
N LYS A 134 -18.53 -3.86 -20.87
CA LYS A 134 -17.97 -5.20 -21.07
C LYS A 134 -16.64 -5.40 -20.35
N ILE A 135 -15.74 -4.41 -20.42
CA ILE A 135 -14.44 -4.45 -19.75
C ILE A 135 -14.61 -4.46 -18.23
N VAL A 136 -15.40 -3.54 -17.69
CA VAL A 136 -15.63 -3.42 -16.24
C VAL A 136 -16.29 -4.68 -15.69
N LYS A 137 -17.30 -5.23 -16.39
CA LYS A 137 -17.96 -6.48 -16.00
C LYS A 137 -16.98 -7.65 -15.93
N ARG A 138 -16.13 -7.80 -16.96
CA ARG A 138 -15.07 -8.83 -16.97
C ARG A 138 -14.13 -8.69 -15.77
N GLN A 139 -13.75 -7.46 -15.43
CA GLN A 139 -12.86 -7.19 -14.30
C GLN A 139 -13.53 -7.48 -12.95
N ALA A 140 -14.78 -7.04 -12.76
CA ALA A 140 -15.56 -7.30 -11.55
C ALA A 140 -15.77 -8.81 -11.32
N ASP A 141 -16.00 -9.57 -12.39
CA ASP A 141 -16.17 -11.01 -12.33
C ASP A 141 -14.87 -11.76 -11.95
N MET A 142 -13.68 -11.15 -12.07
CA MET A 142 -12.43 -11.82 -11.68
C MET A 142 -12.42 -12.19 -10.20
N LEU A 143 -12.84 -11.28 -9.32
CA LEU A 143 -12.87 -11.52 -7.87
C LEU A 143 -13.92 -12.59 -7.52
N ARG A 144 -15.11 -12.48 -8.12
CA ARG A 144 -16.16 -13.50 -7.97
C ARG A 144 -15.66 -14.87 -8.42
N ASN A 145 -15.06 -14.95 -9.60
CA ASN A 145 -14.56 -16.19 -10.16
C ASN A 145 -13.44 -16.78 -9.30
N PHE A 146 -12.54 -15.94 -8.78
CA PHE A 146 -11.51 -16.39 -7.84
C PHE A 146 -12.13 -17.02 -6.60
N ALA A 147 -13.16 -16.40 -6.01
CA ALA A 147 -13.83 -16.94 -4.83
C ALA A 147 -14.66 -18.20 -5.12
N THR A 148 -15.36 -18.27 -6.25
CA THR A 148 -16.35 -19.32 -6.50
C THR A 148 -15.83 -20.53 -7.26
N LYS A 149 -14.70 -20.40 -7.99
CA LYS A 149 -14.13 -21.51 -8.78
C LYS A 149 -13.10 -22.34 -8.02
N LEU A 150 -12.86 -22.05 -6.75
CA LEU A 150 -12.08 -22.91 -5.87
C LEU A 150 -12.89 -24.17 -5.51
N ALA A 151 -12.19 -25.29 -5.30
CA ALA A 151 -12.82 -26.51 -4.83
C ALA A 151 -13.57 -26.25 -3.51
N PRO A 152 -14.76 -26.85 -3.27
CA PRO A 152 -15.57 -26.58 -2.07
C PRO A 152 -14.79 -26.73 -0.76
N ALA A 153 -13.92 -27.74 -0.68
CA ALA A 153 -13.06 -28.00 0.48
C ALA A 153 -12.06 -26.87 0.81
N VAL A 154 -11.74 -25.99 -0.15
CA VAL A 154 -10.88 -24.82 0.05
C VAL A 154 -11.70 -23.55 0.24
N ARG A 155 -12.82 -23.43 -0.48
CA ARG A 155 -13.70 -22.24 -0.47
C ARG A 155 -14.48 -22.09 0.84
N ASP A 156 -14.97 -23.19 1.41
CA ASP A 156 -15.94 -23.20 2.51
C ASP A 156 -15.28 -23.35 3.89
N LYS A 157 -13.96 -23.10 3.99
CA LYS A 157 -13.20 -23.05 5.25
C LYS A 157 -13.23 -21.67 5.88
#